data_AF-A0A431UH30-F1
#
_entry.id   AF-A0A431UH30-F1
#
_cell.length_a   1.000
_cell.length_b   1.000
_cell.length_c   1.000
_cell.angle_alpha   90.00
_cell.angle_beta   90.00
_cell.angle_gamma   90.00
#
_symmetry.space_group_name_H-M   'P 1'
#
loop_
_entity.id
_entity.type
_entity.pdbx_description
1 polymer ?
#
loop_
_entity_poly.entity_id
_entity_poly.type
_entity_poly.pdbx_seq_one_letter_code
_entity_poly.pdbx_strand_id
1 'polypeptide(L)'
;MSRDKKLKKPVVSFILLTNIIFWPLFLLVGVTRLLEFPIWFFVAMLCISAWSSTFAFGLLFKRIYPGQSFIQFVKNKFRTKIKFSVVLSVSMVQLFIFLIILFIVSSNSEADSIFNRTTSGVLIYYFIKTFLSGPLGEELGWRGFALMELQKKYSPLKASIIIGFWWGIWHLPIWFTTGFTGFDLIKYMLFFMIAIISTTIIMAAFYNLNQNLIVPIIIHFFFNLFIGLINGKLIELIMYNAVFYLIAAVLIIVINPKKVLYGKKVCKPH
;
A
#
# COMPACT_ATOMS: atom_id res chain seq x y z
N MET A 1 36.14 -10.79 11.83
CA MET A 1 34.67 -10.58 11.84
C MET A 1 34.36 -9.11 12.12
N SER A 2 34.06 -8.34 11.08
CA SER A 2 33.64 -6.93 11.22
C SER A 2 32.34 -6.88 12.04
N ARG A 3 32.33 -6.18 13.17
CA ARG A 3 31.09 -5.78 13.85
C ARG A 3 30.28 -4.98 12.82
N ASP A 4 29.24 -5.59 12.24
CA ASP A 4 28.34 -4.91 11.31
C ASP A 4 27.82 -3.62 11.97
N LYS A 5 28.34 -2.49 11.51
CA LYS A 5 27.98 -1.17 12.05
C LYS A 5 26.50 -0.95 11.80
N LYS A 6 25.77 -0.64 12.87
CA LYS A 6 24.34 -0.31 12.81
C LYS A 6 24.10 0.85 11.84
N LEU A 7 23.11 0.72 10.98
CA LEU A 7 22.80 1.69 9.95
C LEU A 7 22.30 3.02 10.56
N LYS A 8 22.94 4.15 10.19
CA LYS A 8 22.63 5.48 10.78
C LYS A 8 21.27 6.04 10.36
N LYS A 9 20.88 5.87 9.08
CA LYS A 9 19.64 6.41 8.49
C LYS A 9 18.81 5.27 7.86
N PRO A 10 18.24 4.36 8.67
CA PRO A 10 17.66 3.11 8.16
C PRO A 10 16.49 3.32 7.20
N VAL A 11 15.58 4.26 7.48
CA VAL A 11 14.42 4.55 6.63
C VAL A 11 14.85 5.14 5.27
N VAL A 12 15.83 6.04 5.27
CA VAL A 12 16.32 6.66 4.02
C VAL A 12 17.01 5.61 3.15
N SER A 13 17.89 4.80 3.73
CA SER A 13 18.55 3.71 3.02
C SER A 13 17.56 2.70 2.45
N PHE A 14 16.49 2.41 3.18
CA PHE A 14 15.41 1.56 2.69
C PHE A 14 14.70 2.18 1.48
N ILE A 15 14.24 3.43 1.56
CA ILE A 15 13.57 4.10 0.43
C ILE A 15 14.46 4.10 -0.82
N LEU A 16 15.75 4.41 -0.67
CA LEU A 16 16.70 4.40 -1.78
C LEU A 16 16.86 3.00 -2.37
N LEU A 17 17.09 1.99 -1.53
CA LEU A 17 17.30 0.62 -1.99
C LEU A 17 16.03 0.02 -2.63
N THR A 18 14.84 0.34 -2.09
CA THR A 18 13.56 -0.05 -2.69
C THR A 18 13.45 0.48 -4.11
N ASN A 19 13.83 1.74 -4.37
CA ASN A 19 13.85 2.29 -5.72
C ASN A 19 14.93 1.65 -6.60
N ILE A 20 16.15 1.48 -6.10
CA ILE A 20 17.25 0.82 -6.84
C ILE A 20 16.86 -0.59 -7.30
N ILE A 21 16.10 -1.33 -6.48
CA ILE A 21 15.60 -2.67 -6.83
C ILE A 21 14.39 -2.57 -7.78
N PHE A 22 13.47 -1.65 -7.51
CA PHE A 22 12.23 -1.54 -8.26
C PHE A 22 12.45 -1.19 -9.72
N TRP A 23 13.28 -0.19 -10.02
CA TRP A 23 13.42 0.31 -11.39
C TRP A 23 13.89 -0.76 -12.40
N PRO A 24 14.96 -1.53 -12.14
CA PRO A 24 15.35 -2.64 -13.02
C PRO A 24 14.27 -3.72 -13.14
N LEU A 25 13.61 -4.10 -12.04
CA LEU A 25 12.53 -5.09 -12.08
C LEU A 25 11.34 -4.59 -12.90
N PHE A 26 10.99 -3.31 -12.77
CA PHE A 26 9.91 -2.69 -13.53
C PHE A 26 10.26 -2.54 -15.01
N LEU A 27 11.51 -2.23 -15.35
CA LEU A 27 11.99 -2.27 -16.74
C LEU A 27 11.87 -3.68 -17.33
N LEU A 28 12.21 -4.72 -16.57
CA LEU A 28 12.00 -6.11 -17.01
C LEU A 28 10.51 -6.41 -17.26
N VAL A 29 9.59 -5.89 -16.44
CA VAL A 29 8.15 -5.99 -16.71
C VAL A 29 7.80 -5.37 -18.08
N GLY A 30 8.34 -4.19 -18.39
CA GLY A 30 8.20 -3.57 -19.72
C GLY A 30 8.73 -4.46 -20.85
N VAL A 31 9.93 -5.04 -20.69
CA VAL A 31 10.54 -5.96 -21.66
C VAL A 31 9.67 -7.19 -21.88
N THR A 32 9.10 -7.79 -20.83
CA THR A 32 8.20 -8.94 -21.00
C THR A 32 6.98 -8.60 -21.84
N ARG A 33 6.47 -7.36 -21.75
CA ARG A 33 5.35 -6.89 -22.56
C ARG A 33 5.77 -6.63 -24.01
N LEU A 34 6.95 -6.04 -24.23
CA LEU A 34 7.49 -5.74 -25.56
C LEU A 34 7.84 -7.01 -26.36
N LEU A 35 8.34 -8.04 -25.68
CA LEU A 35 8.68 -9.33 -26.28
C LEU A 35 7.50 -10.32 -26.30
N GLU A 36 6.28 -9.84 -26.00
CA GLU A 36 5.05 -10.62 -26.06
C GLU A 36 5.08 -11.94 -25.26
N PHE A 37 5.74 -11.94 -24.10
CA PHE A 37 5.75 -13.10 -23.21
C PHE A 37 4.31 -13.48 -22.77
N PRO A 38 4.08 -14.76 -22.42
CA PRO A 38 2.79 -15.20 -21.89
C PRO A 38 2.31 -14.35 -20.70
N ILE A 39 0.99 -14.11 -20.62
CA ILE A 39 0.41 -13.21 -19.62
C ILE A 39 0.74 -13.60 -18.17
N TRP A 40 0.86 -14.90 -17.87
CA TRP A 40 1.22 -15.39 -16.54
C TRP A 40 2.64 -14.97 -16.16
N PHE A 41 3.57 -14.91 -17.12
CA PHE A 41 4.96 -14.52 -16.91
C PHE A 41 5.06 -13.01 -16.67
N PHE A 42 4.35 -12.22 -17.48
CA PHE A 42 4.21 -10.78 -17.25
C PHE A 42 3.67 -10.47 -15.83
N VAL A 43 2.62 -11.20 -15.41
CA VAL A 43 2.01 -11.03 -14.08
C VAL A 43 2.97 -11.45 -12.97
N ALA A 44 3.72 -12.53 -13.14
CA ALA A 44 4.74 -12.94 -12.19
C ALA A 44 5.83 -11.88 -12.02
N MET A 45 6.34 -11.32 -13.12
CA MET A 45 7.34 -10.23 -13.07
C MET A 45 6.78 -8.96 -12.42
N LEU A 46 5.51 -8.63 -12.69
CA LEU A 46 4.83 -7.52 -12.03
C LEU A 46 4.78 -7.75 -10.51
N CYS A 47 4.34 -8.93 -10.06
CA CYS A 47 4.35 -9.29 -8.65
C CYS A 47 5.75 -9.18 -8.04
N ILE A 48 6.78 -9.73 -8.69
CA ILE A 48 8.16 -9.67 -8.19
C ILE A 48 8.64 -8.21 -8.07
N SER A 49 8.31 -7.34 -9.03
CA SER A 49 8.68 -5.93 -8.98
C SER A 49 8.06 -5.20 -7.78
N ALA A 50 6.79 -5.50 -7.46
CA ALA A 50 6.10 -4.92 -6.33
C ALA A 50 6.72 -5.32 -4.98
N TRP A 51 7.37 -6.49 -4.90
CA TRP A 51 8.05 -6.97 -3.69
C TRP A 51 9.40 -6.29 -3.41
N SER A 52 9.82 -5.33 -4.25
CA SER A 52 11.07 -4.58 -4.09
C SER A 52 11.24 -3.95 -2.71
N SER A 53 10.16 -3.51 -2.05
CA SER A 53 10.23 -2.98 -0.69
C SER A 53 10.55 -4.08 0.34
N THR A 54 9.93 -5.26 0.26
CA THR A 54 10.28 -6.40 1.10
C THR A 54 11.70 -6.91 0.84
N PHE A 55 12.15 -6.95 -0.42
CA PHE A 55 13.53 -7.30 -0.75
C PHE A 55 14.53 -6.30 -0.16
N ALA A 56 14.29 -5.00 -0.33
CA ALA A 56 15.12 -3.97 0.27
C ALA A 56 15.19 -4.09 1.80
N PHE A 57 14.05 -4.35 2.45
CA PHE A 57 14.00 -4.55 3.89
C PHE A 57 14.79 -5.80 4.31
N GLY A 58 14.62 -6.93 3.62
CA GLY A 58 15.35 -8.17 3.88
C GLY A 58 16.86 -7.99 3.76
N LEU A 59 17.33 -7.34 2.70
CA LEU A 59 18.76 -7.06 2.47
C LEU A 59 19.36 -6.13 3.54
N LEU A 60 18.60 -5.14 4.00
CA LEU A 60 19.06 -4.21 5.04
C LEU A 60 18.86 -4.75 6.46
N PHE A 61 18.10 -5.84 6.64
CA PHE A 61 17.61 -6.28 7.95
C PHE A 61 18.72 -6.43 8.98
N LYS A 62 19.80 -7.14 8.65
CA LYS A 62 20.91 -7.39 9.59
C LYS A 62 21.66 -6.11 9.99
N ARG A 63 21.69 -5.09 9.11
CA ARG A 63 22.30 -3.79 9.39
C ARG A 63 21.37 -2.88 10.22
N ILE A 64 20.07 -3.06 10.09
CA ILE A 64 19.05 -2.32 10.85
C ILE A 64 18.88 -2.92 12.26
N TYR A 65 18.79 -4.25 12.34
CA TYR A 65 18.60 -5.03 13.57
C TYR A 65 19.71 -6.09 13.75
N PRO A 66 20.95 -5.66 14.09
CA PRO A 66 22.04 -6.59 14.36
C PRO A 66 21.67 -7.62 15.43
N GLY A 67 22.02 -8.89 15.22
CA GLY A 67 21.76 -9.98 16.16
C GLY A 67 20.32 -10.52 16.17
N GLN A 68 19.37 -9.92 15.47
CA GLN A 68 18.00 -10.44 15.38
C GLN A 68 17.83 -11.45 14.23
N SER A 69 16.86 -12.34 14.36
CA SER A 69 16.41 -13.24 13.29
C SER A 69 15.32 -12.56 12.46
N PHE A 70 15.49 -12.55 11.13
CA PHE A 70 14.50 -11.97 10.19
C PHE A 70 13.16 -12.69 10.31
N ILE A 71 13.17 -14.02 10.32
CA ILE A 71 11.96 -14.84 10.41
C ILE A 71 11.21 -14.56 11.71
N GLN A 72 11.93 -14.45 12.83
CA GLN A 72 11.30 -14.13 14.11
C GLN A 72 10.70 -12.73 14.13
N PHE A 73 11.40 -11.75 13.53
CA PHE A 73 10.87 -10.40 13.38
C PHE A 73 9.57 -10.39 12.58
N VAL A 74 9.53 -11.09 11.44
CA VAL A 74 8.32 -11.19 10.61
C VAL A 74 7.20 -11.87 11.38
N LYS A 75 7.45 -13.03 12.00
CA LYS A 75 6.46 -13.73 12.85
C LYS A 75 5.88 -12.82 13.93
N ASN A 76 6.72 -12.02 14.58
CA ASN A 76 6.29 -11.07 15.61
C ASN A 76 5.32 -10.00 15.07
N LYS A 77 5.37 -9.65 13.78
CA LYS A 77 4.42 -8.70 13.15
C LYS A 77 2.99 -9.25 13.01
N PHE A 78 2.83 -10.56 13.10
CA PHE A 78 1.54 -11.24 13.00
C PHE A 78 1.09 -11.86 14.33
N ARG A 79 1.91 -11.77 15.39
CA ARG A 79 1.68 -12.44 16.68
C ARG A 79 0.51 -11.86 17.47
N THR A 80 0.27 -10.56 17.40
CA THR A 80 -0.81 -9.93 18.17
C THR A 80 -2.16 -10.44 17.72
N LYS A 81 -2.97 -10.97 18.66
CA LYS A 81 -4.33 -11.47 18.36
C LYS A 81 -5.15 -10.39 17.67
N ILE A 82 -5.75 -10.74 16.55
CA ILE A 82 -6.56 -9.83 15.76
C ILE A 82 -7.88 -9.57 16.48
N LYS A 83 -8.18 -8.29 16.71
CA LYS A 83 -9.47 -7.84 17.24
C LYS A 83 -10.48 -7.86 16.10
N PHE A 84 -11.52 -8.68 16.23
CA PHE A 84 -12.59 -8.76 15.24
C PHE A 84 -13.22 -7.40 14.94
N SER A 85 -13.41 -6.55 15.95
CA SER A 85 -13.94 -5.20 15.77
C SER A 85 -13.05 -4.32 14.88
N VAL A 86 -11.72 -4.48 14.93
CA VAL A 86 -10.80 -3.74 14.05
C VAL A 86 -10.95 -4.20 12.61
N VAL A 87 -10.95 -5.53 12.39
CA VAL A 87 -11.13 -6.11 11.04
C VAL A 87 -12.47 -5.71 10.44
N LEU A 88 -13.55 -5.85 11.22
CA LEU A 88 -14.88 -5.46 10.79
C LEU A 88 -14.92 -3.98 10.44
N SER A 89 -14.37 -3.11 11.29
CA SER A 89 -14.35 -1.66 11.05
C SER A 89 -13.60 -1.32 9.77
N VAL A 90 -12.41 -1.88 9.54
CA VAL A 90 -11.65 -1.59 8.31
C VAL A 90 -12.39 -2.09 7.08
N SER A 91 -12.91 -3.32 7.11
CA SER A 91 -13.66 -3.88 5.98
C SER A 91 -14.91 -3.06 5.67
N MET A 92 -15.64 -2.60 6.69
CA MET A 92 -16.82 -1.74 6.50
C MET A 92 -16.46 -0.37 5.93
N VAL A 93 -15.37 0.26 6.38
CA VAL A 93 -14.92 1.54 5.81
C VAL A 93 -14.55 1.38 4.34
N GLN A 94 -13.79 0.33 3.98
CA GLN A 94 -13.41 0.09 2.59
C GLN A 94 -14.64 -0.23 1.71
N LEU A 95 -15.56 -1.07 2.21
CA LEU A 95 -16.79 -1.43 1.52
C LEU A 95 -17.69 -0.21 1.31
N PHE A 96 -17.85 0.64 2.32
CA PHE A 96 -18.65 1.85 2.23
C PHE A 96 -18.12 2.81 1.17
N ILE A 97 -16.80 3.06 1.15
CA ILE A 97 -16.18 3.90 0.11
C ILE A 97 -16.42 3.28 -1.27
N PHE A 98 -16.20 1.98 -1.42
CA PHE A 98 -16.44 1.28 -2.68
C PHE A 98 -17.89 1.40 -3.16
N LEU A 99 -18.88 1.16 -2.29
CA LEU A 99 -20.29 1.23 -2.65
C LEU A 99 -20.73 2.63 -3.06
N ILE A 100 -20.21 3.68 -2.42
CA ILE A 100 -20.48 5.06 -2.83
C ILE A 100 -19.89 5.35 -4.20
N ILE A 101 -18.63 4.97 -4.44
CA ILE A 101 -17.98 5.19 -5.74
C ILE A 101 -18.71 4.39 -6.83
N LEU A 102 -19.06 3.14 -6.54
CA LEU A 102 -19.83 2.30 -7.44
C LEU A 102 -21.17 2.95 -7.81
N PHE A 103 -21.90 3.46 -6.81
CA PHE A 103 -23.17 4.16 -7.02
C PHE A 103 -23.02 5.42 -7.88
N ILE A 104 -21.99 6.24 -7.62
CA ILE A 104 -21.73 7.47 -8.40
C ILE A 104 -21.37 7.10 -9.84
N VAL A 105 -20.49 6.12 -10.04
CA VAL A 105 -20.09 5.69 -11.38
C VAL A 105 -21.30 5.11 -12.11
N SER A 106 -22.06 4.20 -11.47
CA SER A 106 -23.24 3.58 -12.07
C SER A 106 -24.35 4.56 -12.44
N SER A 107 -24.46 5.67 -11.71
CA SER A 107 -25.45 6.70 -12.02
C SER A 107 -25.04 7.57 -13.22
N ASN A 108 -23.75 7.61 -13.54
CA ASN A 108 -23.17 8.42 -14.63
C ASN A 108 -22.80 7.59 -15.88
N SER A 109 -22.92 6.27 -15.82
CA SER A 109 -22.54 5.33 -16.90
C SER A 109 -23.63 4.30 -17.16
N GLU A 110 -23.73 3.78 -18.39
CA GLU A 110 -24.62 2.65 -18.70
C GLU A 110 -24.25 1.41 -17.84
N ALA A 111 -25.23 0.90 -17.11
CA ALA A 111 -25.05 -0.10 -16.04
C ALA A 111 -24.40 -1.42 -16.51
N ASP A 112 -24.62 -1.81 -17.77
CA ASP A 112 -24.11 -3.05 -18.36
C ASP A 112 -22.58 -3.05 -18.54
N SER A 113 -21.93 -1.88 -18.48
CA SER A 113 -20.49 -1.75 -18.67
C SER A 113 -19.65 -1.97 -17.40
N ILE A 114 -20.27 -2.02 -16.21
CA ILE A 114 -19.57 -1.82 -14.92
C ILE A 114 -18.76 -3.04 -14.47
N PHE A 115 -19.24 -4.25 -14.79
CA PHE A 115 -18.60 -5.52 -14.41
C PHE A 115 -18.33 -6.40 -15.64
N ASN A 116 -17.32 -6.04 -16.42
CA ASN A 116 -17.12 -6.67 -17.74
C ASN A 116 -16.53 -8.10 -17.73
N ARG A 117 -16.27 -8.74 -16.57
CA ARG A 117 -15.65 -10.09 -16.53
C ARG A 117 -16.11 -10.91 -15.33
N THR A 118 -17.31 -11.47 -15.43
CA THR A 118 -18.00 -12.20 -14.35
C THR A 118 -17.99 -13.72 -14.53
N THR A 119 -16.87 -14.32 -14.94
CA THR A 119 -16.67 -15.73 -14.60
C THR A 119 -15.96 -15.82 -13.27
N SER A 120 -16.36 -16.81 -12.46
CA SER A 120 -15.77 -17.08 -11.14
C SER A 120 -14.24 -17.22 -11.23
N GLY A 121 -13.74 -17.78 -12.33
CA GLY A 121 -12.31 -17.92 -12.61
C GLY A 121 -11.57 -16.59 -12.76
N VAL A 122 -12.14 -15.59 -13.44
CA VAL A 122 -11.50 -14.27 -13.57
C VAL A 122 -11.49 -13.52 -12.24
N LEU A 123 -12.56 -13.64 -11.44
CA LEU A 123 -12.61 -13.04 -10.11
C LEU A 123 -11.59 -13.66 -9.16
N ILE A 124 -11.45 -14.99 -9.16
CA ILE A 124 -10.43 -15.70 -8.36
C ILE A 124 -9.02 -15.28 -8.80
N TYR A 125 -8.77 -15.27 -10.11
CA TYR A 125 -7.48 -14.82 -10.65
C TYR A 125 -7.16 -13.38 -10.23
N TYR A 126 -8.12 -12.46 -10.36
CA TYR A 126 -7.95 -11.06 -9.99
C TYR A 126 -7.73 -10.89 -8.49
N PHE A 127 -8.45 -11.64 -7.66
CA PHE A 127 -8.25 -11.70 -6.22
C PHE A 127 -6.82 -12.12 -5.87
N ILE A 128 -6.35 -13.26 -6.40
CA ILE A 128 -5.02 -13.80 -6.12
C ILE A 128 -3.94 -12.84 -6.62
N LYS A 129 -4.06 -12.35 -7.85
CA LYS A 129 -3.15 -11.35 -8.42
C LYS A 129 -3.07 -10.12 -7.53
N THR A 130 -4.20 -9.55 -7.13
CA THR A 130 -4.24 -8.32 -6.33
C THR A 130 -3.63 -8.53 -4.95
N PHE A 131 -3.87 -9.68 -4.33
CA PHE A 131 -3.29 -10.00 -3.02
C PHE A 131 -1.76 -10.14 -3.08
N LEU A 132 -1.23 -10.76 -4.13
CA LEU A 132 0.21 -11.02 -4.29
C LEU A 132 0.99 -9.83 -4.85
N SER A 133 0.40 -9.03 -5.74
CA SER A 133 1.09 -7.95 -6.46
C SER A 133 1.20 -6.62 -5.72
N GLY A 134 0.77 -6.55 -4.46
CA GLY A 134 0.95 -5.34 -3.65
C GLY A 134 0.87 -5.63 -2.16
N PRO A 135 -0.32 -5.86 -1.58
CA PRO A 135 -0.55 -5.95 -0.14
C PRO A 135 0.42 -6.88 0.59
N LEU A 136 0.61 -8.12 0.11
CA LEU A 136 1.48 -9.07 0.79
C LEU A 136 2.97 -8.71 0.64
N GLY A 137 3.37 -8.27 -0.55
CA GLY A 137 4.75 -7.97 -0.90
C GLY A 137 5.27 -6.62 -0.40
N GLU A 138 4.38 -5.66 -0.18
CA GLU A 138 4.75 -4.28 0.09
C GLU A 138 4.71 -3.94 1.59
N GLU A 139 3.70 -4.45 2.30
CA GLU A 139 3.37 -3.96 3.64
C GLU A 139 4.42 -4.30 4.69
N LEU A 140 5.19 -5.38 4.51
CA LEU A 140 6.30 -5.71 5.42
C LEU A 140 7.38 -4.62 5.42
N GLY A 141 7.73 -4.09 4.26
CA GLY A 141 8.69 -2.97 4.13
C GLY A 141 8.08 -1.65 4.63
N TRP A 142 6.92 -1.26 4.10
CA TRP A 142 6.35 0.06 4.36
C TRP A 142 5.77 0.20 5.77
N ARG A 143 4.95 -0.76 6.23
CA ARG A 143 4.25 -0.68 7.53
C ARG A 143 4.96 -1.50 8.60
N GLY A 144 5.48 -2.67 8.24
CA GLY A 144 6.23 -3.55 9.14
C GLY A 144 7.58 -2.99 9.58
N PHE A 145 8.17 -2.10 8.79
CA PHE A 145 9.45 -1.46 9.06
C PHE A 145 9.41 0.07 9.01
N ALA A 146 9.19 0.69 7.83
CA ALA A 146 9.49 2.11 7.64
C ALA A 146 8.60 3.03 8.46
N LEU A 147 7.28 2.79 8.44
CA LEU A 147 6.32 3.51 9.28
C LEU A 147 6.64 3.31 10.76
N MET A 148 6.91 2.08 11.20
CA MET A 148 7.25 1.79 12.59
C MET A 148 8.50 2.56 13.05
N GLU A 149 9.56 2.59 12.25
CA GLU A 149 10.78 3.36 12.59
C GLU A 149 10.52 4.87 12.60
N LEU A 150 9.69 5.39 11.69
CA LEU A 150 9.31 6.80 11.69
C LEU A 150 8.49 7.19 12.92
N GLN A 151 7.59 6.32 13.38
CA GLN A 151 6.79 6.54 14.59
C GLN A 151 7.62 6.58 15.88
N LYS A 152 8.88 6.10 15.88
CA LYS A 152 9.80 6.30 17.01
C LYS A 152 10.27 7.75 17.15
N LYS A 153 10.22 8.53 16.07
CA LYS A 153 10.74 9.92 16.01
C LYS A 153 9.63 10.95 15.86
N TYR A 154 8.56 10.60 15.17
CA TYR A 154 7.45 11.48 14.84
C TYR A 154 6.14 10.96 15.41
N SER A 155 5.11 11.81 15.50
CA SER A 155 3.75 11.34 15.76
C SER A 155 3.30 10.38 14.65
N PRO A 156 2.37 9.45 14.92
CA PRO A 156 1.86 8.55 13.90
C PRO A 156 1.28 9.26 12.66
N LEU A 157 0.59 10.39 12.83
CA LEU A 157 0.12 11.21 11.71
C LEU A 157 1.25 11.78 10.86
N LYS A 158 2.29 12.34 11.49
CA LYS A 158 3.44 12.86 10.74
C LYS A 158 4.22 11.73 10.05
N ALA A 159 4.37 10.60 10.73
CA ALA A 159 5.01 9.41 10.17
C ALA A 159 4.23 8.85 8.97
N SER A 160 2.90 8.81 9.03
CA SER A 160 2.04 8.34 7.94
C SER A 160 2.07 9.27 6.73
N ILE A 161 2.09 10.59 6.92
CA ILE A 161 2.24 11.56 5.82
C ILE A 161 3.60 11.40 5.14
N ILE A 162 4.69 11.34 5.92
CA ILE A 162 6.05 11.16 5.38
C ILE A 162 6.13 9.86 4.57
N ILE A 163 5.69 8.74 5.14
CA ILE A 163 5.82 7.45 4.44
C ILE A 163 4.84 7.32 3.28
N GLY A 164 3.64 7.90 3.40
CA GLY A 164 2.65 7.93 2.32
C GLY A 164 3.16 8.71 1.11
N PHE A 165 3.86 9.82 1.33
CA PHE A 165 4.51 10.57 0.26
C PHE A 165 5.56 9.74 -0.48
N TRP A 166 6.49 9.10 0.24
CA TRP A 166 7.55 8.30 -0.38
C TRP A 166 7.02 7.01 -1.02
N TRP A 167 5.98 6.41 -0.44
CA TRP A 167 5.30 5.26 -1.03
C TRP A 167 4.53 5.66 -2.29
N GLY A 168 3.87 6.82 -2.31
CA GLY A 168 3.23 7.37 -3.50
C GLY A 168 4.23 7.63 -4.62
N ILE A 169 5.33 8.34 -4.33
CA ILE A 169 6.40 8.64 -5.32
C ILE A 169 7.08 7.38 -5.85
N TRP A 170 7.15 6.30 -5.07
CA TRP A 170 7.70 5.04 -5.56
C TRP A 170 6.94 4.50 -6.81
N HIS A 171 5.68 4.89 -7.00
CA HIS A 171 4.89 4.55 -8.18
C HIS A 171 5.15 5.44 -9.40
N LEU A 172 6.07 6.40 -9.32
CA LEU A 172 6.37 7.36 -10.38
C LEU A 172 6.55 6.68 -11.77
N PRO A 173 7.31 5.58 -11.92
CA PRO A 173 7.42 4.90 -13.22
C PRO A 173 6.08 4.41 -13.78
N ILE A 174 5.18 3.94 -12.90
CA ILE A 174 3.87 3.41 -13.27
C ILE A 174 2.96 4.54 -13.79
N TRP A 175 3.09 5.75 -13.25
CA TRP A 175 2.27 6.89 -13.71
C TRP A 175 2.50 7.20 -15.19
N PHE A 176 3.74 7.03 -15.68
CA PHE A 176 4.08 7.22 -17.09
C PHE A 176 3.68 6.04 -18.00
N THR A 177 3.23 4.91 -17.44
CA THR A 177 2.69 3.79 -18.23
C THR A 177 1.16 3.83 -18.38
N THR A 178 0.50 4.84 -17.83
CA THR A 178 -0.97 4.99 -17.91
C THR A 178 -1.47 5.44 -19.28
N GLY A 179 -0.59 6.02 -20.10
CA GLY A 179 -0.96 6.67 -21.37
C GLY A 179 -1.43 8.12 -21.23
N PHE A 180 -1.54 8.65 -20.01
CA PHE A 180 -1.89 10.06 -19.80
C PHE A 180 -0.73 11.00 -20.10
N THR A 181 -1.05 12.18 -20.64
CA THR A 181 -0.10 13.26 -20.92
C THR A 181 -0.65 14.61 -20.48
N GLY A 182 0.20 15.65 -20.43
CA GLY A 182 -0.21 17.02 -20.13
C GLY A 182 -0.99 17.16 -18.82
N PHE A 183 -2.11 17.87 -18.86
CA PHE A 183 -2.93 18.17 -17.69
C PHE A 183 -3.58 16.94 -17.05
N ASP A 184 -3.90 15.92 -17.84
CA ASP A 184 -4.52 14.69 -17.33
C ASP A 184 -3.53 13.83 -16.55
N LEU A 185 -2.26 13.80 -16.95
CA LEU A 185 -1.19 13.17 -16.16
C LEU A 185 -1.01 13.89 -14.81
N ILE A 186 -1.01 15.23 -14.81
CA ILE A 186 -0.88 16.02 -13.59
C ILE A 186 -2.05 15.74 -12.62
N LYS A 187 -3.29 15.71 -13.13
CA LYS A 187 -4.48 15.34 -12.35
C LYS A 187 -4.34 13.94 -11.75
N TYR A 188 -3.95 12.97 -12.58
CA TYR A 188 -3.78 11.59 -12.13
C TYR A 188 -2.76 11.50 -11.00
N MET A 189 -1.58 12.12 -11.15
CA MET A 189 -0.54 12.15 -10.12
C MET A 189 -1.04 12.81 -8.83
N LEU A 190 -1.73 13.94 -8.93
CA LEU A 190 -2.27 14.66 -7.77
C LEU A 190 -3.28 13.80 -6.99
N PHE A 191 -4.29 13.27 -7.67
CA PHE A 191 -5.32 12.46 -7.03
C PHE A 191 -4.75 11.15 -6.49
N PHE A 192 -3.82 10.52 -7.21
CA PHE A 192 -3.11 9.33 -6.74
C PHE A 192 -2.37 9.61 -5.43
N MET A 193 -1.62 10.71 -5.34
CA MET A 193 -0.89 11.08 -4.13
C MET A 193 -1.82 11.36 -2.96
N ILE A 194 -2.94 12.06 -3.18
CA ILE A 194 -3.95 12.30 -2.14
C ILE A 194 -4.54 10.98 -1.64
N ALA A 195 -4.91 10.06 -2.54
CA ALA A 195 -5.44 8.75 -2.20
C ALA A 195 -4.42 7.95 -1.36
N ILE A 196 -3.17 7.84 -1.83
CA ILE A 196 -2.13 7.07 -1.16
C ILE A 196 -1.78 7.61 0.23
N ILE A 197 -1.65 8.94 0.39
CA ILE A 197 -1.37 9.55 1.68
C ILE A 197 -2.54 9.31 2.64
N SER A 198 -3.78 9.50 2.16
CA SER A 198 -4.99 9.29 2.96
C SER A 198 -5.12 7.83 3.41
N THR A 199 -4.94 6.88 2.49
CA THR A 199 -4.91 5.45 2.79
C THR A 199 -3.83 5.11 3.82
N THR A 200 -2.65 5.73 3.73
CA THR A 200 -1.57 5.51 4.70
C THR A 200 -1.91 6.00 6.10
N ILE A 201 -2.65 7.11 6.22
CA ILE A 201 -3.16 7.61 7.51
C ILE A 201 -4.16 6.61 8.12
N ILE A 202 -5.11 6.12 7.32
CA ILE A 202 -6.09 5.11 7.73
C ILE A 202 -5.38 3.84 8.21
N MET A 203 -4.43 3.33 7.41
CA MET A 203 -3.60 2.17 7.76
C MET A 203 -2.85 2.38 9.07
N ALA A 204 -2.21 3.53 9.26
CA ALA A 204 -1.48 3.84 10.48
C ALA A 204 -2.39 3.85 11.71
N ALA A 205 -3.59 4.45 11.61
CA ALA A 205 -4.55 4.50 12.70
C ALA A 205 -5.00 3.09 13.13
N PHE A 206 -5.42 2.26 12.18
CA PHE A 206 -5.92 0.91 12.47
C PHE A 206 -4.79 -0.07 12.84
N TYR A 207 -3.62 0.05 12.21
CA TYR A 207 -2.43 -0.67 12.66
C TYR A 207 -2.09 -0.33 14.10
N ASN A 208 -2.20 0.94 14.50
CA ASN A 208 -1.92 1.35 15.88
C ASN A 208 -2.93 0.84 16.92
N LEU A 209 -4.15 0.45 16.50
CA LEU A 209 -5.18 -0.14 17.37
C LEU A 209 -4.96 -1.64 17.66
N ASN A 210 -4.28 -2.36 16.76
CA ASN A 210 -4.14 -3.82 16.82
C ASN A 210 -2.69 -4.33 16.80
N GLN A 211 -1.73 -3.57 16.28
CA GLN A 211 -0.32 -3.94 16.12
C GLN A 211 -0.14 -5.31 15.42
N ASN A 212 -0.97 -5.59 14.41
CA ASN A 212 -0.85 -6.76 13.54
C ASN A 212 -0.81 -6.30 12.08
N LEU A 213 0.17 -6.79 11.32
CA LEU A 213 0.40 -6.39 9.93
C LEU A 213 -0.72 -6.84 8.97
N ILE A 214 -1.56 -7.81 9.36
CA ILE A 214 -2.77 -8.16 8.60
C ILE A 214 -3.70 -6.96 8.39
N VAL A 215 -3.77 -6.03 9.36
CA VAL A 215 -4.67 -4.88 9.27
C VAL A 215 -4.38 -3.98 8.05
N PRO A 216 -3.15 -3.44 7.88
CA PRO A 216 -2.83 -2.69 6.67
C PRO A 216 -2.85 -3.54 5.39
N ILE A 217 -2.52 -4.84 5.47
CA ILE A 217 -2.64 -5.76 4.30
C ILE A 217 -4.09 -5.83 3.81
N ILE A 218 -5.08 -5.96 4.72
CA ILE A 218 -6.50 -5.99 4.36
C ILE A 218 -6.94 -4.66 3.73
N ILE A 219 -6.53 -3.53 4.31
CA ILE A 219 -6.87 -2.20 3.78
C ILE A 219 -6.28 -2.04 2.37
N HIS A 220 -4.99 -2.36 2.18
CA HIS A 220 -4.33 -2.27 0.87
C HIS A 220 -5.02 -3.19 -0.13
N PHE A 221 -5.33 -4.42 0.28
CA PHE A 221 -5.99 -5.40 -0.58
C PHE A 221 -7.35 -4.89 -1.07
N PHE A 222 -8.20 -4.40 -0.17
CA PHE A 222 -9.49 -3.85 -0.56
C PHE A 222 -9.36 -2.58 -1.42
N PHE A 223 -8.42 -1.69 -1.10
CA PHE A 223 -8.14 -0.51 -1.92
C PHE A 223 -7.86 -0.91 -3.38
N ASN A 224 -6.94 -1.84 -3.61
CA ASN A 224 -6.59 -2.28 -4.96
C ASN A 224 -7.72 -3.07 -5.62
N LEU A 225 -8.36 -3.99 -4.89
CA LEU A 225 -9.42 -4.85 -5.40
C LEU A 225 -10.61 -4.01 -5.88
N PHE A 226 -11.07 -3.07 -5.06
CA PHE A 226 -12.25 -2.27 -5.34
C PHE A 226 -12.03 -1.29 -6.48
N ILE A 227 -10.84 -0.68 -6.60
CA ILE A 227 -10.52 0.20 -7.73
C ILE A 227 -10.61 -0.55 -9.06
N GLY A 228 -10.04 -1.77 -9.15
CA GLY A 228 -10.04 -2.49 -10.43
C GLY A 228 -11.26 -3.37 -10.69
N LEU A 229 -12.22 -3.45 -9.77
CA LEU A 229 -13.53 -4.05 -10.04
C LEU A 229 -14.48 -3.10 -10.79
N ILE A 230 -14.30 -1.79 -10.66
CA ILE A 230 -15.16 -0.81 -11.32
C ILE A 230 -14.60 -0.50 -12.71
N ASN A 231 -15.35 -0.82 -13.76
CA ASN A 231 -14.99 -0.45 -15.12
C ASN A 231 -15.45 1.01 -15.40
N GLY A 232 -14.58 1.97 -15.10
CA GLY A 232 -14.82 3.39 -15.33
C GLY A 232 -13.57 4.13 -15.81
N LYS A 233 -13.70 5.42 -16.13
CA LYS A 233 -12.55 6.25 -16.51
C LYS A 233 -11.57 6.34 -15.34
N LEU A 234 -10.33 5.90 -15.55
CA LEU A 234 -9.32 5.77 -14.50
C LEU A 234 -9.08 7.08 -13.72
N ILE A 235 -9.04 8.23 -14.39
CA ILE A 235 -8.86 9.53 -13.71
C ILE A 235 -10.02 9.83 -12.77
N GLU A 236 -11.26 9.57 -13.18
CA GLU A 236 -12.44 9.80 -12.34
C GLU A 236 -12.46 8.84 -11.14
N LEU A 237 -12.12 7.57 -11.37
CA LEU A 237 -12.02 6.58 -10.29
C LEU A 237 -10.97 6.98 -9.25
N ILE A 238 -9.78 7.38 -9.69
CA ILE A 238 -8.72 7.82 -8.77
C ILE A 238 -9.11 9.13 -8.06
N MET A 239 -9.78 10.05 -8.75
CA MET A 239 -10.33 11.27 -8.13
C MET A 239 -11.34 10.94 -7.03
N TYR A 240 -12.32 10.07 -7.29
CA TYR A 240 -13.31 9.68 -6.27
C TYR A 240 -12.64 8.98 -5.09
N ASN A 241 -11.69 8.07 -5.35
CA ASN A 241 -10.90 7.45 -4.28
C ASN A 241 -10.11 8.49 -3.48
N ALA A 242 -9.47 9.46 -4.13
CA ALA A 242 -8.76 10.54 -3.46
C ALA A 242 -9.67 11.30 -2.49
N VAL A 243 -10.86 11.69 -2.97
CA VAL A 243 -11.85 12.44 -2.17
C VAL A 243 -12.36 11.62 -0.99
N PHE A 244 -12.87 10.40 -1.22
CA PHE A 244 -13.50 9.63 -0.15
C PHE A 244 -12.49 9.08 0.87
N TYR A 245 -11.28 8.69 0.44
CA TYR A 245 -10.23 8.31 1.38
C TYR A 245 -9.72 9.53 2.16
N LEU A 246 -9.65 10.72 1.55
CA LEU A 246 -9.30 11.94 2.27
C LEU A 246 -10.34 12.28 3.34
N ILE A 247 -11.64 12.21 3.00
CA ILE A 247 -12.74 12.40 3.97
C ILE A 247 -12.60 11.40 5.11
N ALA A 248 -12.42 10.11 4.82
CA ALA A 248 -12.23 9.09 5.85
C ALA A 248 -10.99 9.35 6.71
N ALA A 249 -9.86 9.75 6.11
CA ALA A 249 -8.66 10.11 6.83
C ALA A 249 -8.87 11.32 7.76
N VAL A 250 -9.53 12.38 7.27
CA VAL A 250 -9.88 13.57 8.07
C VAL A 250 -10.79 13.20 9.24
N LEU A 251 -11.82 12.38 9.01
CA LEU A 251 -12.69 11.89 10.08
C LEU A 251 -11.90 11.12 11.14
N ILE A 252 -10.99 10.23 10.73
CA ILE A 252 -10.12 9.51 11.67
C ILE A 252 -9.15 10.44 12.41
N ILE A 253 -8.65 11.49 11.75
CA ILE A 253 -7.78 12.51 12.36
C ILE A 253 -8.54 13.31 13.43
N VAL A 254 -9.80 13.67 13.17
CA VAL A 254 -10.66 14.45 14.08
C VAL A 254 -11.15 13.59 15.25
N ILE A 255 -11.72 12.41 14.96
CA ILE A 255 -12.23 11.49 15.98
C ILE A 255 -11.07 10.92 16.81
N ASN A 256 -9.96 10.59 16.15
CA ASN A 256 -8.73 10.08 16.74
C ASN A 256 -8.96 9.02 17.85
N PRO A 257 -9.62 7.90 17.50
CA PRO A 257 -10.04 6.91 18.49
C PRO A 257 -8.84 6.42 19.29
N LYS A 258 -8.93 6.46 20.63
CA LYS A 258 -7.86 6.04 21.57
C LYS A 258 -6.52 6.78 21.38
N LYS A 259 -6.55 7.99 20.81
CA LYS A 259 -5.37 8.84 20.55
C LYS A 259 -4.28 8.13 19.76
N VAL A 260 -4.65 7.35 18.74
CA VAL A 260 -3.70 6.54 17.96
C VAL A 260 -2.90 7.31 16.91
N LEU A 261 -3.31 8.54 16.58
CA LEU A 261 -2.63 9.39 15.61
C LEU A 261 -1.71 10.45 16.22
N TYR A 262 -1.83 10.69 17.53
CA TYR A 262 -1.13 11.76 18.24
C TYR A 262 -0.37 11.22 19.45
N GLY A 263 0.75 11.88 19.77
CA GLY A 263 1.65 11.50 20.85
C GLY A 263 2.81 10.62 20.38
N LYS A 264 3.90 10.63 21.16
CA LYS A 264 5.02 9.70 21.02
C LYS A 264 4.70 8.45 21.83
N LYS A 265 3.83 7.56 21.34
CA LYS A 265 3.80 6.21 21.92
C LYS A 265 5.09 5.53 21.52
N VAL A 266 6.10 5.65 22.38
CA VAL A 266 7.28 4.81 22.36
C VAL A 266 6.72 3.39 22.49
N CYS A 267 6.64 2.65 21.38
CA CYS A 267 6.51 1.21 21.45
C CYS A 267 7.72 0.74 22.26
N LYS A 268 7.54 0.51 23.56
CA LYS A 268 8.50 -0.26 24.34
C LYS A 268 8.54 -1.63 23.66
N PRO A 269 9.70 -2.08 23.16
CA PRO A 269 9.81 -3.44 22.69
C PRO A 269 9.52 -4.36 23.88
N HIS A 270 8.52 -5.23 23.72
CA HIS A 270 8.49 -6.50 24.43
C HIS A 270 9.36 -7.49 23.66
#